data_AF-A0A924MN07-F1
#
_entry.id   AF-A0A924MN07-F1
#
_cell.length_a   1.000
_cell.length_b   1.000
_cell.length_c   1.000
_cell.angle_alpha   90.00
_cell.angle_beta   90.00
_cell.angle_gamma   90.00
#
_symmetry.space_group_name_H-M   'P 1'
#
loop_
_entity.id
_entity.type
_entity.pdbx_description
1 polymer ?
#
loop_
_entity_poly.entity_id
_entity_poly.type
_entity_poly.pdbx_seq_one_letter_code
_entity_poly.pdbx_strand_id
1 'polypeptide(L)' 'HLRLKWKNAGTRVHTAEDFIRYCATGSSMSGKPYQIRYPGGRVENSADYFHAQLRRLEMPGSKVQAAAVKR' A
#
# COMPACT_ATOMS: atom_id res chain seq x y z
N HIS A 1 6.31 -5.01 10.79
CA HIS A 1 6.96 -3.76 10.33
C HIS A 1 5.96 -2.62 10.05
N LEU A 2 4.94 -2.79 9.20
CA LEU A 2 3.98 -1.71 8.86
C LEU A 2 3.19 -1.13 10.05
N ARG A 3 2.80 -1.94 11.05
CA ARG A 3 2.12 -1.45 12.26
C ARG A 3 2.94 -0.41 13.04
N LEU A 4 4.27 -0.56 13.07
CA LEU A 4 5.16 0.41 13.71
C LEU A 4 5.16 1.74 12.95
N LYS A 5 5.24 1.67 11.61
CA LYS A 5 5.17 2.86 10.77
C LYS A 5 3.86 3.61 10.93
N TRP A 6 2.76 2.88 10.99
CA TRP A 6 1.44 3.48 11.21
C TRP A 6 1.36 4.19 12.58
N LYS A 7 1.86 3.54 13.65
CA LYS A 7 1.99 4.19 14.96
C LYS A 7 2.85 5.46 14.91
N ASN A 8 3.99 5.43 14.20
CA ASN A 8 4.89 6.58 14.04
C ASN A 8 4.31 7.68 13.14
N ALA A 9 3.46 7.32 12.19
CA ALA A 9 2.73 8.28 11.37
C ALA A 9 1.73 9.06 12.24
N GLY A 10 1.15 8.39 13.24
CA GLY A 10 0.33 9.02 14.29
C GLY A 10 -0.89 9.70 13.68
N THR A 11 -1.10 10.97 14.05
CA THR A 11 -2.21 11.78 13.56
C THR A 11 -2.09 12.16 12.08
N ARG A 12 -1.02 11.80 11.37
CA ARG A 12 -0.89 12.13 9.94
C ARG A 12 -1.69 11.21 9.02
N VAL A 13 -2.24 10.11 9.53
CA VAL A 13 -2.99 9.13 8.73
C VAL A 13 -4.48 9.26 9.04
N HIS A 14 -5.20 9.91 8.14
CA HIS A 14 -6.66 10.05 8.22
C HIS A 14 -7.37 9.30 7.08
N THR A 15 -6.69 9.14 5.95
CA THR A 15 -7.21 8.53 4.73
C THR A 15 -6.39 7.33 4.27
N ALA A 16 -6.92 6.58 3.32
CA ALA A 16 -6.18 5.50 2.66
C ALA A 16 -4.96 6.06 1.90
N GLU A 17 -5.09 7.23 1.28
CA GLU A 17 -4.00 7.98 0.65
C GLU A 17 -2.89 8.31 1.65
N ASP A 18 -3.24 8.80 2.83
CA ASP A 18 -2.24 9.12 3.86
C ASP A 18 -1.49 7.86 4.30
N PHE A 19 -2.21 6.74 4.44
CA PHE A 19 -1.58 5.46 4.74
C PHE A 19 -0.57 5.08 3.66
N ILE A 20 -0.96 5.20 2.38
CA ILE A 20 -0.06 4.90 1.26
C ILE A 20 1.18 5.77 1.33
N ARG A 21 1.01 7.08 1.46
CA ARG A 21 2.08 8.09 1.52
C ARG A 21 3.06 7.85 2.67
N TYR A 22 2.56 7.66 3.90
CA TYR A 22 3.40 7.63 5.09
C TYR A 22 3.91 6.23 5.44
N CYS A 23 3.20 5.18 5.02
CA CYS A 23 3.52 3.81 5.45
C CYS A 23 3.98 2.91 4.30
N ALA A 24 3.41 3.06 3.09
CA ALA A 24 3.53 2.09 2.01
C ALA A 24 4.45 2.51 0.85
N THR A 25 4.85 3.77 0.73
CA THR A 25 5.68 4.27 -0.38
C THR A 25 7.16 3.90 -0.27
N GLY A 26 7.76 3.93 0.92
CA GLY A 26 9.20 3.73 1.06
C GLY A 26 9.72 3.70 2.49
N SER A 27 11.02 3.42 2.62
CA SER A 27 11.70 3.39 3.92
C SER A 27 12.14 4.78 4.34
N SER A 28 11.67 5.26 5.49
CA SER A 28 12.17 6.52 6.07
C SER A 28 13.61 6.41 6.57
N MET A 29 14.10 5.19 6.81
CA MET A 29 15.48 4.98 7.30
C MET A 29 16.52 5.09 6.17
N SER A 30 16.16 4.67 4.95
CA SER A 30 17.09 4.64 3.81
C SER A 30 16.71 5.58 2.68
N GLY A 31 15.53 6.21 2.73
CA GLY A 31 15.00 7.09 1.68
C GLY A 31 14.58 6.37 0.40
N LYS A 32 14.70 5.04 0.33
CA LYS A 32 14.42 4.27 -0.90
C LYS A 32 12.94 3.89 -1.00
N PRO A 33 12.34 3.98 -2.21
CA PRO A 33 10.98 3.51 -2.45
C PRO A 33 10.90 1.98 -2.30
N TYR A 34 9.75 1.50 -1.84
CA TYR A 34 9.46 0.08 -1.83
C TYR A 34 9.08 -0.40 -3.23
N GLN A 35 9.48 -1.63 -3.53
CA GLN A 35 9.31 -2.23 -4.84
C GLN A 35 8.68 -3.62 -4.72
N ILE A 36 7.76 -3.91 -5.62
CA ILE A 36 7.15 -5.22 -5.83
C ILE A 36 7.86 -5.87 -6.99
N ARG A 37 8.38 -7.08 -6.77
CA ARG A 37 9.04 -7.89 -7.82
C ARG A 37 8.07 -8.96 -8.28
N TYR A 38 7.76 -8.95 -9.56
CA TYR A 38 6.89 -9.94 -10.20
C TYR A 38 7.72 -11.09 -10.79
N PRO A 39 7.12 -12.28 -10.95
CA PRO A 39 7.68 -13.31 -11.83
C PRO A 39 7.96 -12.71 -13.22
N GLY A 40 9.12 -13.04 -13.81
CA GLY A 40 9.54 -12.46 -15.10
C GLY A 40 10.35 -11.16 -15.00
N GLY A 41 10.74 -10.73 -13.80
CA GLY A 41 11.71 -9.64 -13.61
C GLY A 41 11.12 -8.23 -13.67
N ARG A 42 9.80 -8.09 -13.90
CA ARG A 42 9.12 -6.79 -13.79
C ARG A 42 9.17 -6.30 -12.35
N VAL A 43 9.51 -5.03 -12.18
CA VAL A 43 9.52 -4.34 -10.88
C VAL A 43 8.59 -3.14 -10.96
N GLU A 44 7.76 -2.95 -9.94
CA GLU A 44 6.86 -1.80 -9.80
C GLU A 44 7.08 -1.15 -8.43
N ASN A 45 6.93 0.18 -8.32
CA ASN A 45 6.94 0.80 -7.01
C ASN A 45 5.66 0.47 -6.24
N SER A 46 5.79 0.20 -4.94
CA SER A 46 4.64 -0.14 -4.11
C SER A 46 3.59 0.97 -4.06
N ALA A 47 3.99 2.24 -4.16
CA ALA A 47 3.05 3.36 -4.21
C ALA A 47 2.10 3.28 -5.42
N ASP A 48 2.65 3.02 -6.61
CA ASP A 48 1.88 2.92 -7.85
C ASP A 48 0.85 1.80 -7.75
N TYR A 49 1.28 0.64 -7.26
CA TYR A 49 0.41 -0.51 -7.01
C TYR A 49 -0.73 -0.17 -6.04
N PHE A 50 -0.43 0.41 -4.88
CA PHE A 50 -1.45 0.69 -3.87
C PHE A 50 -2.43 1.79 -4.31
N HIS A 51 -1.98 2.81 -5.05
CA HIS A 51 -2.89 3.80 -5.63
C HIS A 51 -3.79 3.20 -6.71
N ALA A 52 -3.30 2.23 -7.48
CA ALA A 52 -4.15 1.49 -8.43
C ALA A 52 -5.19 0.63 -7.71
N GLN A 53 -4.79 -0.05 -6.61
CA GLN A 53 -5.74 -0.82 -5.80
C GLN A 53 -6.79 0.09 -5.15
N LEU A 54 -6.39 1.21 -4.57
CA LEU A 54 -7.33 2.14 -3.92
C LEU A 54 -8.39 2.64 -4.91
N ARG A 55 -7.98 3.10 -6.10
CA ARG A 55 -8.90 3.47 -7.18
C ARG A 55 -9.87 2.34 -7.54
N ARG A 56 -9.38 1.09 -7.60
CA ARG A 56 -10.21 -0.09 -7.87
C ARG A 56 -11.21 -0.36 -6.74
N LEU A 57 -10.87 -0.07 -5.49
CA LEU A 57 -11.76 -0.24 -4.34
C LEU A 57 -12.85 0.83 -4.31
N GLU A 58 -12.52 2.06 -4.71
CA GLU A 58 -13.43 3.21 -4.70
C GLU A 58 -14.42 3.21 -5.87
N MET A 59 -14.13 2.44 -6.93
CA MET A 59 -15.06 2.29 -8.05
C MET A 59 -16.37 1.59 -7.62
N PRO A 60 -17.55 2.20 -7.86
CA PRO A 60 -18.83 1.60 -7.53
C PRO A 60 -19.05 0.31 -8.33
N GLY A 61 -19.34 -0.79 -7.65
CA GLY A 61 -19.47 -2.13 -8.23
C GLY A 61 -18.24 -3.03 -8.04
N SER A 62 -17.19 -2.56 -7.37
CA SER A 62 -16.04 -3.39 -6.99
C SER A 62 -16.45 -4.46 -5.98
N LYS A 63 -16.74 -5.68 -6.46
CA LYS A 63 -16.78 -6.89 -5.62
C LYS A 63 -15.36 -7.22 -5.18
N VAL A 64 -14.86 -6.53 -4.16
CA VAL A 64 -13.59 -6.86 -3.54
C VAL A 64 -13.72 -8.28 -3.01
N GLN A 65 -12.99 -9.20 -3.64
CA GLN A 65 -13.08 -10.63 -3.40
C GLN A 65 -12.84 -10.94 -1.91
N ALA A 66 -13.90 -11.34 -1.22
CA ALA A 66 -13.88 -11.99 0.09
C ALA A 66 -13.26 -13.41 0.03
N ALA A 67 -12.20 -13.58 -0.75
CA ALA A 67 -11.60 -14.87 -1.08
C ALA A 67 -10.09 -14.90 -0.81
N ALA A 68 -9.67 -14.45 0.37
CA ALA A 68 -8.29 -14.68 0.84
C ALA A 68 -8.17 -14.63 2.37
N VAL A 69 -9.14 -15.18 3.09
CA VAL A 69 -8.94 -15.63 4.49
C VAL A 69 -9.65 -16.97 4.63
N LYS A 70 -9.11 -18.01 4.00
CA LYS A 70 -9.32 -19.38 4.49
C LYS A 70 -8.11 -19.70 5.36
N ARG A 71 -8.39 -19.88 6.65
CA ARG A 71 -7.50 -20.50 7.64
C ARG A 71 -7.25 -21.95 7.26
#